data_AF-A0A8S2ZNG6-F1
#
_entry.id   AF-A0A8S2ZNG6-F1
#
_cell.length_a   1.000
_cell.length_b   1.000
_cell.length_c   1.000
_cell.angle_alpha   90.00
_cell.angle_beta   90.00
_cell.angle_gamma   90.00
#
_symmetry.space_group_name_H-M   'P 1'
#
loop_
_entity.id
_entity.type
_entity.pdbx_description
1 polymer ?
#
loop_
_entity_poly.entity_id
_entity_poly.type
_entity_poly.pdbx_seq_one_letter_code
_entity_poly.pdbx_strand_id
1 'polypeptide(L)'
;MFYIVLFLVLPCREIVKHQLAIASSFIVLLEQLRQLMKTHSFVRENIENIRSQCHLISESKTNDNTNLVEITCPDFSHYLYFLFAPTLIYRDKYPRNAVIHWDYVLQMFGQVIAAIFYVYYVVVRFCIPTFANLNQNQITLSIFTSVLFNSIMPGSLFLLLGFYGFLHCWLNAFAEMLRFADRMFYKDWWNSTSFAAYYRTWNIVVHDWLYAYIYKEVFALIGETNRVIPAIAVVLLSATFHEYVMIFSLGFFYPVMFVLFAIVGMCFFFFLPRNKGVLYNILVWAFLLIGVGLQSCFYFMEAYARKSCPANDTFWDKLVPRSIVCRVSLPSAKLLHLDL
;
A
#
# COMPACT_ATOMS: atom_id res chain seq x y z
N MET A 1 9.61 -10.30 18.27
CA MET A 1 8.25 -9.75 18.50
C MET A 1 8.27 -8.35 19.12
N PHE A 2 9.01 -8.10 20.21
CA PHE A 2 9.04 -6.78 20.88
C PHE A 2 9.43 -5.61 19.93
N TYR A 3 10.46 -5.80 19.11
CA TYR A 3 10.91 -4.77 18.17
C TYR A 3 9.83 -4.40 17.13
N ILE A 4 9.00 -5.36 16.69
CA ILE A 4 7.91 -5.12 15.73
C ILE A 4 6.85 -4.21 16.35
N VAL A 5 6.46 -4.49 17.59
CA VAL A 5 5.48 -3.68 18.32
C VAL A 5 6.01 -2.27 18.53
N LEU A 6 7.27 -2.14 18.95
CA LEU A 6 7.93 -0.84 19.12
C LEU A 6 7.93 -0.05 17.79
N PHE A 7 8.29 -0.73 16.70
CA PHE A 7 8.35 -0.13 15.37
C PHE A 7 6.98 0.29 14.85
N LEU A 8 5.90 -0.38 15.27
CA LEU A 8 4.52 0.00 14.93
C LEU A 8 4.01 1.19 15.76
N VAL A 9 4.36 1.25 17.04
CA VAL A 9 3.81 2.23 17.98
C VAL A 9 4.53 3.58 17.95
N LEU A 10 5.87 3.58 17.89
CA LEU A 10 6.65 4.82 18.01
C LEU A 10 6.36 5.83 16.89
N PRO A 11 6.39 5.45 15.59
CA PRO A 11 6.13 6.42 14.52
C PRO A 11 4.69 6.96 14.57
N CYS A 12 3.70 6.11 14.85
CA CYS A 12 2.31 6.53 15.06
C CYS A 12 2.18 7.56 16.19
N ARG A 13 2.85 7.31 17.32
CA ARG A 13 2.83 8.22 18.46
C ARG A 13 3.41 9.57 18.08
N GLU A 14 4.52 9.61 17.37
CA GLU A 14 5.15 10.87 16.95
C GLU A 14 4.30 11.61 15.91
N ILE A 15 3.69 10.92 14.95
CA ILE A 15 2.75 11.52 13.98
C ILE A 15 1.59 12.22 14.71
N VAL A 16 0.97 11.53 15.67
CA VAL A 16 -0.18 12.07 16.41
C VAL A 16 0.23 13.20 17.34
N LYS A 17 1.39 13.07 18.00
CA LYS A 17 1.90 14.07 18.95
C LYS A 17 2.34 15.36 18.25
N HIS A 18 2.99 15.26 17.10
CA HIS A 18 3.49 16.41 16.35
C HIS A 18 2.51 16.95 15.31
N GLN A 19 1.34 16.31 15.13
CA GLN A 19 0.31 16.70 14.17
C GLN A 19 0.90 16.92 12.77
N LEU A 20 1.67 15.94 12.29
CA LEU A 20 2.32 16.04 10.99
C LEU A 20 1.30 16.20 9.85
N ALA A 21 1.66 17.00 8.85
CA ALA A 21 0.85 17.17 7.64
C ALA A 21 0.62 15.83 6.94
N ILE A 22 -0.50 15.72 6.20
CA ILE A 22 -0.98 14.46 5.62
C ILE A 22 0.10 13.79 4.77
N ALA A 23 0.75 14.52 3.87
CA ALA A 23 1.79 13.98 3.00
C ALA A 23 3.01 13.48 3.78
N SER A 24 3.43 14.21 4.83
CA SER A 24 4.55 13.82 5.69
C SER A 24 4.24 12.55 6.48
N SER A 25 3.01 12.44 6.99
CA SER A 25 2.51 11.25 7.67
C SER A 25 2.52 10.02 6.76
N PHE A 26 2.08 10.16 5.50
CA PHE A 26 2.17 9.08 4.52
C PHE A 26 3.62 8.61 4.30
N ILE A 27 4.58 9.53 4.16
CA ILE A 27 5.99 9.17 3.97
C ILE A 27 6.51 8.34 5.15
N VAL A 28 6.28 8.79 6.38
CA VAL A 28 6.74 8.09 7.60
C VAL A 28 6.10 6.71 7.71
N LEU A 29 4.78 6.60 7.50
CA LEU A 29 4.05 5.33 7.63
C LEU A 29 4.42 4.34 6.52
N LEU A 30 4.56 4.78 5.28
CA LEU A 30 4.97 3.91 4.17
C LEU A 30 6.40 3.41 4.36
N GLU A 31 7.30 4.28 4.82
CA GLU A 31 8.68 3.89 5.13
C GLU A 31 8.73 2.92 6.30
N GLN A 32 7.94 3.15 7.34
CA GLN A 32 7.78 2.24 8.46
C GLN A 32 7.29 0.85 8.00
N LEU A 33 6.24 0.77 7.18
CA LEU A 33 5.76 -0.51 6.68
C LEU A 33 6.80 -1.21 5.81
N ARG A 34 7.51 -0.47 4.96
CA ARG A 34 8.62 -1.01 4.15
C ARG A 34 9.69 -1.65 5.03
N GLN A 35 10.15 -0.93 6.05
CA GLN A 35 11.19 -1.40 6.97
C GLN A 35 10.74 -2.59 7.80
N LEU A 36 9.47 -2.63 8.22
CA LEU A 36 8.88 -3.76 8.90
C LEU A 36 8.91 -5.02 8.02
N MET A 37 8.43 -4.92 6.78
CA MET A 37 8.41 -6.04 5.83
C MET A 37 9.82 -6.54 5.52
N LYS A 38 10.78 -5.64 5.31
CA LYS A 38 12.19 -6.00 5.08
C LYS A 38 12.82 -6.68 6.27
N THR A 39 12.62 -6.15 7.47
CA THR A 39 13.19 -6.75 8.69
C THR A 39 12.61 -8.14 8.92
N HIS A 40 11.31 -8.32 8.71
CA HIS A 40 10.66 -9.63 8.78
C HIS A 40 11.28 -10.62 7.79
N SER A 41 11.41 -10.21 6.53
CA SER A 41 12.01 -11.04 5.47
C SER A 41 13.45 -11.42 5.82
N PHE A 42 14.27 -10.45 6.24
CA PHE A 42 15.66 -10.69 6.63
C PHE A 42 15.77 -11.72 7.76
N VAL A 43 14.97 -11.57 8.82
CA VAL A 43 14.99 -12.52 9.94
C VAL A 43 14.53 -13.91 9.48
N ARG A 44 13.48 -13.98 8.66
CA ARG A 44 12.90 -15.27 8.26
C ARG A 44 13.83 -16.08 7.36
N GLU A 45 14.39 -15.46 6.33
CA GLU A 45 15.31 -16.12 5.39
C GLU A 45 16.59 -16.60 6.10
N ASN A 46 17.12 -15.82 7.03
CA ASN A 46 18.32 -16.21 7.78
C ASN A 46 18.05 -17.33 8.78
N ILE A 47 16.89 -17.37 9.43
CA ILE A 47 16.51 -18.49 10.31
C ILE A 47 16.43 -19.79 9.51
N GLU A 48 15.85 -19.75 8.31
CA GLU A 48 15.74 -20.94 7.45
C GLU A 48 17.10 -21.39 6.92
N ASN A 49 17.97 -20.45 6.51
CA ASN A 49 19.34 -20.74 6.08
C ASN A 49 20.21 -21.33 7.22
N ILE A 50 20.14 -20.77 8.42
CA ILE A 50 20.88 -21.31 9.58
C ILE A 50 20.34 -22.69 9.95
N ARG A 51 19.02 -22.90 9.92
CA ARG A 51 18.41 -24.20 10.22
C ARG A 51 18.88 -25.28 9.22
N SER A 52 18.93 -24.97 7.92
CA SER A 52 19.40 -25.91 6.91
C SER A 52 20.89 -26.23 7.09
N GLN A 53 21.73 -25.24 7.36
CA GLN A 53 23.14 -25.43 7.68
C GLN A 53 23.34 -26.33 8.92
N CYS A 54 22.59 -26.08 9.99
CA CYS A 54 22.62 -26.92 11.20
C CYS A 54 22.22 -28.37 10.92
N HIS A 55 21.24 -28.61 10.05
CA HIS A 55 20.84 -29.96 9.65
C HIS A 55 21.97 -30.68 8.91
N LEU A 56 22.60 -30.01 7.94
CA LEU A 56 23.74 -30.54 7.19
C LEU A 56 24.94 -30.85 8.09
N ILE A 57 25.22 -29.97 9.08
CA ILE A 57 26.25 -30.22 10.09
C ILE A 57 25.92 -31.47 10.90
N SER A 58 24.66 -31.63 11.33
CA SER A 58 24.22 -32.81 12.08
C SER A 58 24.41 -34.10 11.28
N GLU A 59 24.06 -34.10 9.98
CA GLU A 59 24.24 -35.25 9.09
C GLU A 59 25.71 -35.56 8.78
N SER A 60 26.55 -34.53 8.62
CA SER A 60 27.99 -34.70 8.36
C SER A 60 28.73 -35.31 9.56
N LYS A 61 28.33 -34.97 10.79
CA LYS A 61 28.89 -35.54 12.03
C LYS A 61 28.58 -37.03 12.18
N THR A 62 27.46 -37.51 11.65
CA THR A 62 27.12 -38.94 11.61
C THR A 62 27.91 -39.74 10.58
N ASN A 63 28.51 -39.09 9.57
CA ASN A 63 29.21 -39.73 8.46
C ASN A 63 30.75 -39.64 8.53
N ASP A 64 31.33 -39.30 9.70
CA ASP A 64 32.79 -39.16 9.95
C ASP A 64 33.55 -38.25 8.96
N ASN A 65 32.85 -37.40 8.21
CA ASN A 65 33.47 -36.38 7.36
C ASN A 65 33.73 -35.11 8.18
N THR A 66 34.95 -34.99 8.70
CA THR A 66 35.45 -33.86 9.51
C THR A 66 35.78 -32.62 8.68
N ASN A 67 34.89 -32.21 7.78
CA ASN A 67 34.95 -30.85 7.24
C ASN A 67 34.18 -29.94 8.21
N LEU A 68 34.88 -29.03 8.89
CA LEU A 68 34.29 -27.99 9.73
C LEU A 68 33.44 -27.07 8.84
N VAL A 69 32.14 -27.40 8.71
CA VAL A 69 31.17 -26.51 8.09
C VAL A 69 30.90 -25.38 9.10
N GLU A 70 31.55 -24.24 8.89
CA GLU A 70 31.27 -23.03 9.66
C GLU A 70 29.89 -22.45 9.29
N ILE A 71 29.14 -22.04 10.31
CA ILE A 71 27.86 -21.35 10.10
C ILE A 71 28.17 -19.95 9.54
N THR A 72 27.76 -19.70 8.30
CA THR A 72 27.96 -18.40 7.67
C THR A 72 26.76 -17.51 7.91
N CYS A 73 26.95 -16.44 8.70
CA CYS A 73 25.98 -15.36 8.83
C CYS A 73 26.13 -14.34 7.69
N PRO A 74 25.04 -13.66 7.29
CA PRO A 74 25.13 -12.62 6.28
C PRO A 74 25.97 -11.44 6.77
N ASP A 75 26.83 -10.94 5.90
CA ASP A 75 27.58 -9.71 6.17
C ASP A 75 26.66 -8.48 6.17
N PHE A 76 26.99 -7.49 7.00
CA PHE A 76 26.21 -6.26 7.17
C PHE A 76 26.05 -5.48 5.85
N SER A 77 27.04 -5.58 4.95
CA SER A 77 26.98 -4.96 3.62
C SER A 77 25.79 -5.47 2.78
N HIS A 78 25.51 -6.77 2.84
CA HIS A 78 24.37 -7.37 2.11
C HIS A 78 23.03 -6.90 2.68
N TYR A 79 22.94 -6.78 4.01
CA TYR A 79 21.75 -6.24 4.67
C TYR A 79 21.53 -4.76 4.31
N LEU A 80 22.59 -3.94 4.33
CA LEU A 80 22.51 -2.52 3.98
C LEU A 80 22.08 -2.33 2.51
N TYR A 81 22.61 -3.15 1.59
CA TYR A 81 22.17 -3.13 0.19
C TYR A 81 20.69 -3.51 0.06
N PHE A 82 20.25 -4.56 0.73
CA PHE A 82 18.85 -4.99 0.74
C PHE A 82 17.92 -3.90 1.26
N LEU A 83 18.34 -3.12 2.27
CA LEU A 83 17.55 -2.03 2.83
C LEU A 83 17.10 -1.02 1.78
N PHE A 84 17.95 -0.72 0.80
CA PHE A 84 17.65 0.20 -0.29
C PHE A 84 17.15 -0.48 -1.57
N ALA A 85 17.42 -1.76 -1.76
CA ALA A 85 16.97 -2.50 -2.95
C ALA A 85 15.44 -2.44 -3.12
N PRO A 86 14.90 -2.30 -4.34
CA PRO A 86 13.46 -2.21 -4.59
C PRO A 86 12.76 -3.58 -4.56
N THR A 87 13.10 -4.40 -3.56
CA THR A 87 12.47 -5.70 -3.28
C THR A 87 12.24 -5.86 -1.78
N LEU A 88 11.27 -6.67 -1.41
CA LEU A 88 10.94 -6.98 -0.01
C LEU A 88 11.41 -8.38 0.40
N ILE A 89 11.96 -9.19 -0.52
CA ILE A 89 12.48 -10.53 -0.25
C ILE A 89 14.00 -10.46 -0.13
N TYR A 90 14.52 -10.84 1.03
CA TYR A 90 15.94 -10.90 1.32
C TYR A 90 16.62 -12.07 0.59
N ARG A 91 17.78 -11.80 -0.02
CA ARG A 91 18.70 -12.79 -0.57
C ARG A 91 20.12 -12.26 -0.42
N ASP A 92 21.08 -13.15 -0.21
CA ASP A 92 22.50 -12.75 -0.14
C ASP A 92 23.02 -12.23 -1.48
N LYS A 93 22.53 -12.80 -2.59
CA LYS A 93 22.94 -12.42 -3.94
C LYS A 93 21.73 -12.09 -4.80
N TYR A 94 21.73 -10.87 -5.32
CA TYR A 94 20.77 -10.40 -6.31
C TYR A 94 21.41 -10.33 -7.69
N PRO A 95 20.63 -10.49 -8.78
CA PRO A 95 21.14 -10.25 -10.12
C PRO A 95 21.48 -8.76 -10.27
N ARG A 96 22.68 -8.45 -10.79
CA ARG A 96 23.19 -7.08 -10.90
C ARG A 96 23.53 -6.69 -12.33
N ASN A 97 23.26 -5.43 -12.65
CA ASN A 97 23.69 -4.82 -13.91
C ASN A 97 25.17 -4.40 -13.84
N ALA A 98 25.86 -4.41 -14.97
CA ALA A 98 27.27 -4.06 -15.05
C ALA A 98 27.53 -2.56 -14.84
N VAL A 99 26.68 -1.71 -15.43
CA VAL A 99 26.86 -0.25 -15.50
C VAL A 99 25.60 0.45 -15.01
N ILE A 100 25.76 1.68 -14.50
CA ILE A 100 24.67 2.60 -14.12
C ILE A 100 24.48 3.62 -15.23
N HIS A 101 23.28 3.71 -15.78
CA HIS A 101 22.91 4.72 -16.77
C HIS A 101 22.29 5.93 -16.06
N TRP A 102 23.11 6.92 -15.72
CA TRP A 102 22.66 8.11 -14.96
C TRP A 102 21.61 8.94 -15.69
N ASP A 103 21.64 8.98 -17.01
CA ASP A 103 20.62 9.68 -17.80
C ASP A 103 19.23 9.08 -17.57
N TYR A 104 19.14 7.75 -17.49
CA TYR A 104 17.90 7.05 -17.16
C TYR A 104 17.46 7.36 -15.72
N VAL A 105 18.38 7.35 -14.76
CA VAL A 105 18.07 7.69 -13.35
C VAL A 105 17.50 9.11 -13.23
N LEU A 106 18.15 10.10 -13.86
CA LEU A 106 17.70 11.48 -13.85
C LEU A 106 16.34 11.64 -14.53
N GLN A 107 16.12 10.97 -15.66
CA GLN A 107 14.83 10.97 -16.35
C GLN A 107 13.71 10.40 -15.47
N MET A 108 13.95 9.26 -14.81
CA MET A 108 12.97 8.63 -13.92
C MET A 108 12.65 9.53 -12.72
N PHE A 109 13.64 10.13 -12.06
CA PHE A 109 13.38 11.08 -10.96
C PHE A 109 12.65 12.34 -11.44
N GLY A 110 12.99 12.87 -12.62
CA GLY A 110 12.27 13.98 -13.22
C GLY A 110 10.78 13.64 -13.44
N GLN A 111 10.47 12.42 -13.88
CA GLN A 111 9.10 11.94 -14.02
C GLN A 111 8.38 11.76 -12.67
N VAL A 112 9.08 11.34 -11.61
CA VAL A 112 8.51 11.30 -10.24
C VAL A 112 8.11 12.69 -9.79
N ILE A 113 9.00 13.68 -9.95
CA ILE A 113 8.72 15.07 -9.58
C ILE A 113 7.53 15.60 -10.37
N ALA A 114 7.48 15.35 -11.68
CA ALA A 114 6.34 15.71 -12.52
C ALA A 114 5.03 15.05 -12.05
N ALA A 115 5.07 13.77 -11.68
CA ALA A 115 3.91 13.06 -11.15
C ALA A 115 3.40 13.68 -9.83
N ILE A 116 4.30 14.08 -8.92
CA ILE A 116 3.94 14.77 -7.66
C ILE A 116 3.25 16.10 -7.95
N PHE A 117 3.82 16.94 -8.83
CA PHE A 117 3.19 18.20 -9.24
C PHE A 117 1.84 17.98 -9.92
N TYR A 118 1.71 16.91 -10.71
CA TYR A 118 0.45 16.59 -11.37
C TYR A 118 -0.62 16.16 -10.36
N VAL A 119 -0.28 15.32 -9.37
CA VAL A 119 -1.19 14.98 -8.26
C VAL A 119 -1.64 16.23 -7.51
N TYR A 120 -0.71 17.14 -7.19
CA TYR A 120 -1.04 18.43 -6.58
C TYR A 120 -2.03 19.24 -7.44
N TYR A 121 -1.77 19.36 -8.74
CA TYR A 121 -2.67 20.05 -9.67
C TYR A 121 -4.06 19.41 -9.71
N VAL A 122 -4.14 18.07 -9.70
CA VAL A 122 -5.41 17.34 -9.69
C VAL A 122 -6.20 17.67 -8.42
N VAL A 123 -5.55 17.65 -7.25
CA VAL A 123 -6.19 17.99 -5.99
C VAL A 123 -6.73 19.43 -6.03
N VAL A 124 -5.88 20.41 -6.36
CA VAL A 124 -6.25 21.83 -6.34
C VAL A 124 -7.34 22.16 -7.35
N ARG A 125 -7.30 21.56 -8.55
CA ARG A 125 -8.22 21.92 -9.62
C ARG A 125 -9.52 21.14 -9.61
N PHE A 126 -9.50 19.87 -9.22
CA PHE A 126 -10.68 19.00 -9.31
C PHE A 126 -11.25 18.63 -7.94
N CYS A 127 -10.42 18.32 -6.95
CA CYS A 127 -10.91 17.94 -5.63
C CYS A 127 -11.40 19.16 -4.84
N ILE A 128 -10.54 20.18 -4.66
CA ILE A 128 -10.87 21.33 -3.80
C ILE A 128 -12.20 22.00 -4.19
N PRO A 129 -12.45 22.36 -5.48
CA PRO A 129 -13.68 23.07 -5.84
C PRO A 129 -14.92 22.19 -5.70
N THR A 130 -14.78 20.88 -5.90
CA THR A 130 -15.88 19.93 -5.75
C THR A 130 -16.33 19.83 -4.31
N PHE A 131 -15.41 19.76 -3.34
CA PHE A 131 -15.76 19.55 -1.93
C PHE A 131 -15.94 20.84 -1.13
N ALA A 132 -15.23 21.92 -1.46
CA ALA A 132 -15.36 23.19 -0.75
C ALA A 132 -16.74 23.84 -0.90
N ASN A 133 -17.42 23.60 -2.03
CA ASN A 133 -18.75 24.14 -2.31
C ASN A 133 -19.89 23.25 -1.82
N LEU A 134 -19.59 22.08 -1.24
CA LEU A 134 -20.64 21.17 -0.76
C LEU A 134 -21.24 21.65 0.55
N ASN A 135 -22.52 22.01 0.51
CA ASN A 135 -23.29 22.22 1.72
C ASN A 135 -23.67 20.88 2.34
N GLN A 136 -23.00 20.53 3.45
CA GLN A 136 -23.16 19.25 4.13
C GLN A 136 -24.59 19.01 4.66
N ASN A 137 -25.38 20.06 4.83
CA ASN A 137 -26.76 19.98 5.33
C ASN A 137 -27.78 19.48 4.29
N GLN A 138 -27.41 19.45 3.01
CA GLN A 138 -28.33 19.19 1.90
C GLN A 138 -27.83 18.08 0.97
N ILE A 139 -27.10 17.08 1.50
CA ILE A 139 -26.64 15.96 0.69
C ILE A 139 -27.83 15.03 0.38
N THR A 140 -28.52 15.33 -0.72
CA THR A 140 -29.51 14.44 -1.34
C THR A 140 -28.79 13.36 -2.16
N LEU A 141 -29.42 12.20 -2.37
CA LEU A 141 -28.88 11.12 -3.20
C LEU A 141 -28.39 11.61 -4.58
N SER A 142 -29.13 12.52 -5.22
CA SER A 142 -28.76 13.11 -6.51
C SER A 142 -27.48 13.95 -6.48
N ILE A 143 -27.24 14.67 -5.38
CA ILE A 143 -26.00 15.45 -5.20
C ILE A 143 -24.85 14.49 -4.93
N PHE A 144 -25.06 13.47 -4.07
CA PHE A 144 -24.06 12.45 -3.79
C PHE A 144 -23.62 11.70 -5.05
N THR A 145 -24.55 11.26 -5.91
CA THR A 145 -24.20 10.58 -7.16
C THR A 145 -23.43 11.49 -8.11
N SER A 146 -23.78 12.78 -8.17
CA SER A 146 -23.06 13.77 -8.99
C SER A 146 -21.63 13.99 -8.47
N VAL A 147 -21.45 14.13 -7.15
CA VAL A 147 -20.13 14.27 -6.52
C VAL A 147 -19.29 13.03 -6.71
N LEU A 148 -19.89 11.84 -6.55
CA LEU A 148 -19.22 10.58 -6.81
C LEU A 148 -18.71 10.50 -8.24
N PHE A 149 -19.56 10.82 -9.22
CA PHE A 149 -19.18 10.79 -10.63
C PHE A 149 -18.02 11.77 -10.93
N ASN A 150 -18.09 12.99 -10.40
CA ASN A 150 -17.01 13.96 -10.50
C ASN A 150 -15.73 13.52 -9.78
N SER A 151 -15.82 12.63 -8.78
CA SER A 151 -14.69 12.09 -8.02
C SER A 151 -14.02 10.88 -8.69
N ILE A 152 -14.69 10.20 -9.63
CA ILE A 152 -14.12 9.05 -10.36
C ILE A 152 -12.90 9.49 -11.17
N MET A 153 -13.00 10.61 -11.88
CA MET A 153 -11.90 11.14 -12.70
C MET A 153 -10.64 11.43 -11.87
N PRO A 154 -10.66 12.27 -10.82
CA PRO A 154 -9.48 12.52 -10.00
C PRO A 154 -9.00 11.26 -9.28
N GLY A 155 -9.91 10.41 -8.78
CA GLY A 155 -9.55 9.13 -8.17
C GLY A 155 -8.80 8.19 -9.12
N SER A 156 -9.24 8.12 -10.39
CA SER A 156 -8.56 7.35 -11.43
C SER A 156 -7.18 7.90 -11.78
N LEU A 157 -7.03 9.22 -11.77
CA LEU A 157 -5.73 9.87 -11.98
C LEU A 157 -4.79 9.60 -10.82
N PHE A 158 -5.26 9.63 -9.56
CA PHE A 158 -4.44 9.26 -8.41
C PHE A 158 -3.95 7.81 -8.49
N LEU A 159 -4.81 6.89 -8.91
CA LEU A 159 -4.44 5.49 -9.12
C LEU A 159 -3.34 5.35 -10.18
N LEU A 160 -3.53 5.94 -11.36
CA LEU A 160 -2.61 5.80 -12.48
C LEU A 160 -1.29 6.56 -12.26
N LEU A 161 -1.35 7.78 -11.73
CA LEU A 161 -0.16 8.58 -11.40
C LEU A 161 0.60 7.99 -10.22
N GLY A 162 -0.10 7.49 -9.20
CA GLY A 162 0.51 6.78 -8.08
C GLY A 162 1.23 5.51 -8.54
N PHE A 163 0.57 4.72 -9.40
CA PHE A 163 1.19 3.55 -10.02
C PHE A 163 2.43 3.91 -10.84
N TYR A 164 2.30 4.82 -11.80
CA TYR A 164 3.39 5.17 -12.69
C TYR A 164 4.54 5.88 -11.97
N GLY A 165 4.23 6.86 -11.13
CA GLY A 165 5.23 7.61 -10.36
C GLY A 165 5.98 6.72 -9.38
N PHE A 166 5.28 5.89 -8.61
CA PHE A 166 5.91 5.06 -7.58
C PHE A 166 6.41 3.71 -8.13
N LEU A 167 5.54 2.86 -8.64
CA LEU A 167 5.92 1.49 -9.04
C LEU A 167 6.81 1.45 -10.29
N HIS A 168 6.60 2.38 -11.23
CA HIS A 168 7.47 2.45 -12.41
C HIS A 168 8.67 3.35 -12.18
N CYS A 169 8.47 4.66 -12.04
CA CYS A 169 9.58 5.63 -12.08
C CYS A 169 10.47 5.52 -10.85
N TRP A 170 9.89 5.57 -9.64
CA TRP A 170 10.67 5.53 -8.39
C TRP A 170 11.41 4.19 -8.22
N LEU A 171 10.74 3.05 -8.35
CA LEU A 171 11.41 1.75 -8.19
C LEU A 171 12.49 1.52 -9.25
N ASN A 172 12.28 1.91 -10.51
CA ASN A 172 13.32 1.77 -11.54
C ASN A 172 14.49 2.74 -11.33
N ALA A 173 14.25 3.96 -10.84
CA ALA A 173 15.33 4.89 -10.51
C ALA A 173 16.26 4.29 -9.44
N PHE A 174 15.69 3.75 -8.35
CA PHE A 174 16.45 3.06 -7.32
C PHE A 174 17.08 1.76 -7.82
N ALA A 175 16.39 1.00 -8.68
CA ALA A 175 16.93 -0.22 -9.27
C ALA A 175 18.19 0.06 -10.10
N GLU A 176 18.15 1.07 -10.97
CA GLU A 176 19.31 1.46 -11.79
C GLU A 176 20.45 1.97 -10.91
N MET A 177 20.17 2.86 -9.96
CA MET A 177 21.18 3.42 -9.05
C MET A 177 21.90 2.34 -8.23
N LEU A 178 21.18 1.31 -7.78
CA LEU A 178 21.74 0.20 -7.01
C LEU A 178 22.34 -0.91 -7.89
N ARG A 179 22.18 -0.82 -9.23
CA ARG A 179 22.47 -1.88 -10.20
C ARG A 179 21.67 -3.15 -9.95
N PHE A 180 20.44 -3.03 -9.47
CA PHE A 180 19.49 -4.13 -9.32
C PHE A 180 18.87 -4.48 -10.68
N ALA A 181 19.05 -5.73 -11.12
CA ALA A 181 18.62 -6.17 -12.45
C ALA A 181 17.19 -6.71 -12.48
N ASP A 182 16.65 -7.19 -11.35
CA ASP A 182 15.30 -7.75 -11.29
C ASP A 182 14.25 -6.63 -11.23
N ARG A 183 13.77 -6.18 -12.38
CA ARG A 183 12.88 -5.01 -12.50
C ARG A 183 11.41 -5.37 -12.68
N MET A 184 11.02 -6.61 -12.40
CA MET A 184 9.64 -7.08 -12.55
C MET A 184 8.76 -6.65 -11.37
N PHE A 185 8.61 -5.33 -11.16
CA PHE A 185 7.82 -4.78 -10.05
C PHE A 185 6.31 -4.92 -10.25
N TYR A 186 5.87 -5.04 -11.50
CA TYR A 186 4.49 -5.23 -11.90
C TYR A 186 4.42 -5.97 -13.25
N LYS A 187 3.24 -6.47 -13.60
CA LYS A 187 2.90 -7.06 -14.90
C LYS A 187 1.78 -6.26 -15.56
N ASP A 188 1.28 -6.72 -16.70
CA ASP A 188 0.18 -6.12 -17.46
C ASP A 188 -1.18 -6.24 -16.75
N TRP A 189 -1.27 -5.67 -15.55
CA TRP A 189 -2.45 -5.71 -14.69
C TRP A 189 -3.68 -5.09 -15.36
N TRP A 190 -3.49 -4.16 -16.29
CA TRP A 190 -4.55 -3.54 -17.09
C TRP A 190 -5.27 -4.52 -18.02
N ASN A 191 -4.63 -5.65 -18.37
CA ASN A 191 -5.22 -6.75 -19.15
C ASN A 191 -5.94 -7.79 -18.27
N SER A 192 -6.00 -7.57 -16.95
CA SER A 192 -6.60 -8.54 -16.03
C SER A 192 -8.10 -8.73 -16.31
N THR A 193 -8.53 -9.98 -16.48
CA THR A 193 -9.95 -10.35 -16.60
C THR A 193 -10.56 -10.82 -15.27
N SER A 194 -9.80 -10.78 -14.17
CA SER A 194 -10.30 -11.12 -12.84
C SER A 194 -9.54 -10.34 -11.76
N PHE A 195 -10.20 -10.06 -10.64
CA PHE A 195 -9.56 -9.43 -9.48
C PHE A 195 -8.41 -10.26 -8.90
N ALA A 196 -8.51 -11.60 -9.00
CA ALA A 196 -7.43 -12.50 -8.63
C ALA A 196 -6.18 -12.33 -9.50
N ALA A 197 -6.33 -12.03 -10.80
CA ALA A 197 -5.20 -11.70 -11.67
C ALA A 197 -4.65 -10.30 -11.36
N TYR A 198 -5.54 -9.32 -11.14
CA TYR A 198 -5.17 -7.96 -10.79
C TYR A 198 -4.29 -7.89 -9.52
N TYR A 199 -4.72 -8.53 -8.42
CA TYR A 199 -3.95 -8.53 -7.17
C TYR A 199 -2.54 -9.13 -7.29
N ARG A 200 -2.33 -10.06 -8.22
CA ARG A 200 -1.03 -10.71 -8.45
C ARG A 200 -0.10 -9.95 -9.38
N THR A 201 -0.63 -8.99 -10.12
CA THR A 201 0.10 -8.32 -11.22
C THR A 201 0.31 -6.83 -10.98
N TRP A 202 -0.51 -6.19 -10.14
CA TRP A 202 -0.43 -4.76 -9.83
C TRP A 202 0.86 -4.35 -9.13
N ASN A 203 1.18 -4.99 -8.01
CA ASN A 203 2.38 -4.72 -7.20
C ASN A 203 3.00 -6.05 -6.79
N ILE A 204 3.92 -6.54 -7.62
CA ILE A 204 4.56 -7.84 -7.44
C ILE A 204 5.46 -7.82 -6.20
N VAL A 205 6.09 -6.69 -5.90
CA VAL A 205 6.99 -6.55 -4.73
C VAL A 205 6.28 -6.87 -3.42
N VAL A 206 5.10 -6.30 -3.20
CA VAL A 206 4.28 -6.57 -1.99
C VAL A 206 3.58 -7.92 -2.09
N HIS A 207 3.08 -8.27 -3.28
CA HIS A 207 2.44 -9.56 -3.51
C HIS A 207 3.37 -10.73 -3.17
N ASP A 208 4.62 -10.69 -3.62
CA ASP A 208 5.57 -11.78 -3.43
C ASP A 208 5.97 -11.90 -1.96
N TRP A 209 6.08 -10.78 -1.23
CA TRP A 209 6.28 -10.80 0.22
C TRP A 209 5.09 -11.45 0.96
N LEU A 210 3.86 -11.02 0.63
CA LEU A 210 2.64 -11.60 1.22
C LEU A 210 2.51 -13.08 0.88
N TYR A 211 2.86 -13.47 -0.34
CA TYR A 211 2.81 -14.86 -0.77
C TYR A 211 3.86 -15.72 -0.06
N ALA A 212 5.12 -15.26 0.00
CA ALA A 212 6.22 -16.01 0.58
C ALA A 212 6.05 -16.20 2.10
N TYR A 213 5.69 -15.14 2.82
CA TYR A 213 5.77 -15.12 4.28
C TYR A 213 4.42 -15.27 4.99
N ILE A 214 3.31 -14.97 4.32
CA ILE A 214 1.98 -15.06 4.94
C ILE A 214 1.19 -16.21 4.32
N TYR A 215 1.01 -16.21 2.99
CA TYR A 215 0.21 -17.21 2.31
C TYR A 215 0.74 -18.63 2.54
N LYS A 216 2.03 -18.86 2.24
CA LYS A 216 2.64 -20.19 2.39
C LYS A 216 2.64 -20.68 3.84
N GLU A 217 2.91 -19.79 4.79
CA GLU A 217 2.92 -20.16 6.21
C GLU A 217 1.52 -20.53 6.70
N VAL A 218 0.50 -19.72 6.40
CA VAL A 218 -0.89 -20.03 6.74
C VAL A 218 -1.37 -21.31 6.04
N PHE A 219 -0.96 -21.53 4.79
CA PHE A 219 -1.29 -22.74 4.05
C PHE A 219 -0.68 -23.99 4.69
N ALA A 220 0.59 -23.93 5.11
CA ALA A 220 1.26 -25.02 5.82
C ALA A 220 0.63 -25.29 7.20
N LEU A 221 0.29 -24.24 7.96
CA LEU A 221 -0.34 -24.38 9.28
C LEU A 221 -1.71 -25.06 9.24
N ILE A 222 -2.45 -24.93 8.13
CA ILE A 222 -3.79 -25.53 7.95
C ILE A 222 -3.69 -26.92 7.27
N GLY A 223 -2.47 -27.47 7.15
CA GLY A 223 -2.24 -28.80 6.59
C GLY A 223 -2.45 -28.87 5.08
N GLU A 224 -2.28 -27.77 4.36
CA GLU A 224 -2.28 -27.70 2.88
C GLU A 224 -3.58 -28.14 2.20
N THR A 225 -4.68 -28.20 2.94
CA THR A 225 -5.98 -28.68 2.45
C THR A 225 -6.79 -27.58 1.77
N ASN A 226 -6.74 -26.35 2.29
CA ASN A 226 -7.62 -25.25 1.87
C ASN A 226 -6.86 -24.02 1.40
N ARG A 227 -7.03 -23.66 0.12
CA ARG A 227 -6.41 -22.47 -0.50
C ARG A 227 -7.18 -21.17 -0.28
N VAL A 228 -8.42 -21.25 0.21
CA VAL A 228 -9.30 -20.10 0.45
C VAL A 228 -8.89 -19.37 1.73
N ILE A 229 -8.63 -20.09 2.83
CA ILE A 229 -8.29 -19.47 4.12
C ILE A 229 -7.01 -18.63 4.02
N PRO A 230 -5.89 -19.11 3.45
CA PRO A 230 -4.69 -18.29 3.29
C PRO A 230 -4.92 -17.09 2.38
N ALA A 231 -5.76 -17.21 1.34
CA ALA A 231 -6.09 -16.09 0.47
C ALA A 231 -6.88 -15.00 1.23
N ILE A 232 -7.89 -15.38 2.02
CA ILE A 232 -8.66 -14.47 2.87
C ILE A 232 -7.74 -13.80 3.89
N ALA A 233 -6.87 -14.58 4.55
CA ALA A 233 -5.92 -14.05 5.54
C ALA A 233 -5.01 -12.97 4.95
N VAL A 234 -4.44 -13.20 3.76
CA VAL A 234 -3.59 -12.23 3.06
C VAL A 234 -4.36 -10.96 2.69
N VAL A 235 -5.58 -11.10 2.15
CA VAL A 235 -6.39 -9.94 1.75
C VAL A 235 -6.81 -9.11 2.96
N LEU A 236 -7.24 -9.75 4.05
CA LEU A 236 -7.61 -9.05 5.29
C LEU A 236 -6.40 -8.36 5.94
N LEU A 237 -5.25 -9.02 5.98
CA LEU A 237 -4.01 -8.42 6.50
C LEU A 237 -3.63 -7.19 5.66
N SER A 238 -3.64 -7.31 4.34
CA SER A 238 -3.39 -6.20 3.43
C SER A 238 -4.38 -5.06 3.64
N ALA A 239 -5.68 -5.35 3.69
CA ALA A 239 -6.72 -4.34 3.91
C ALA A 239 -6.52 -3.58 5.22
N THR A 240 -6.15 -4.29 6.29
CA THR A 240 -5.89 -3.71 7.62
C THR A 240 -4.72 -2.73 7.56
N PHE A 241 -3.63 -3.08 6.87
CA PHE A 241 -2.48 -2.18 6.74
C PHE A 241 -2.76 -0.97 5.83
N HIS A 242 -3.55 -1.12 4.77
CA HIS A 242 -3.99 0.02 3.97
C HIS A 242 -4.84 0.99 4.80
N GLU A 243 -5.80 0.47 5.57
CA GLU A 243 -6.62 1.28 6.46
C GLU A 243 -5.79 1.93 7.58
N TYR A 244 -4.84 1.20 8.16
CA TYR A 244 -3.88 1.74 9.13
C TYR A 244 -3.16 2.97 8.60
N VAL A 245 -2.62 2.92 7.38
CA VAL A 245 -1.97 4.09 6.77
C VAL A 245 -2.95 5.24 6.61
N MET A 246 -4.18 4.97 6.16
CA MET A 246 -5.21 6.01 5.98
C MET A 246 -5.59 6.67 7.32
N ILE A 247 -5.81 5.89 8.38
CA ILE A 247 -6.21 6.39 9.71
C ILE A 247 -5.15 7.35 10.25
N PHE A 248 -3.88 6.93 10.28
CA PHE A 248 -2.81 7.73 10.88
C PHE A 248 -2.37 8.89 9.97
N SER A 249 -2.52 8.78 8.65
CA SER A 249 -2.22 9.90 7.74
C SER A 249 -3.29 10.98 7.77
N LEU A 250 -4.57 10.61 7.88
CA LEU A 250 -5.69 11.55 7.87
C LEU A 250 -6.09 12.02 9.27
N GLY A 251 -5.70 11.29 10.32
CA GLY A 251 -5.99 11.64 11.72
C GLY A 251 -7.39 11.27 12.22
N PHE A 252 -8.14 10.47 11.45
CA PHE A 252 -9.49 10.01 11.80
C PHE A 252 -9.76 8.60 11.30
N PHE A 253 -10.71 7.91 11.93
CA PHE A 253 -11.13 6.57 11.52
C PHE A 253 -12.31 6.64 10.55
N TYR A 254 -12.11 6.16 9.32
CA TYR A 254 -13.20 6.01 8.36
C TYR A 254 -12.90 4.83 7.40
N PRO A 255 -13.42 3.62 7.69
CA PRO A 255 -12.94 2.34 7.17
C PRO A 255 -13.34 2.02 5.71
N VAL A 256 -13.33 3.03 4.84
CA VAL A 256 -13.74 2.92 3.45
C VAL A 256 -12.76 2.08 2.66
N MET A 257 -11.45 2.25 2.88
CA MET A 257 -10.42 1.44 2.22
C MET A 257 -10.54 -0.02 2.65
N PHE A 258 -10.71 -0.29 3.95
CA PHE A 258 -10.94 -1.64 4.45
C PHE A 258 -12.17 -2.30 3.81
N VAL A 259 -13.33 -1.64 3.83
CA VAL A 259 -14.58 -2.21 3.28
C VAL A 259 -14.47 -2.48 1.78
N LEU A 260 -13.93 -1.53 1.00
CA LEU A 260 -13.82 -1.69 -0.44
C LEU A 260 -12.79 -2.75 -0.83
N PHE A 261 -11.63 -2.80 -0.15
CA PHE A 261 -10.58 -3.73 -0.48
C PHE A 261 -10.86 -5.14 0.04
N ALA A 262 -11.27 -5.28 1.30
CA ALA A 262 -11.54 -6.58 1.92
C ALA A 262 -12.89 -7.13 1.47
N ILE A 263 -14.00 -6.43 1.71
CA ILE A 263 -15.34 -7.01 1.52
C ILE A 263 -15.66 -7.06 0.04
N VAL A 264 -15.66 -5.90 -0.63
CA VAL A 264 -16.02 -5.82 -2.05
C VAL A 264 -14.99 -6.52 -2.92
N GLY A 265 -13.70 -6.31 -2.63
CA GLY A 265 -12.61 -7.00 -3.31
C GLY A 265 -12.64 -8.53 -3.18
N MET A 266 -12.94 -9.08 -1.99
CA MET A 266 -13.10 -10.53 -1.82
C MET A 266 -14.35 -11.07 -2.49
N CYS A 267 -15.48 -10.35 -2.42
CA CYS A 267 -16.69 -10.73 -3.16
C CYS A 267 -16.36 -10.88 -4.65
N PHE A 268 -15.68 -9.91 -5.24
CA PHE A 268 -15.27 -10.01 -6.64
C PHE A 268 -14.21 -11.08 -6.89
N PHE A 269 -13.31 -11.35 -5.94
CA PHE A 269 -12.33 -12.42 -6.05
C PHE A 269 -12.98 -13.81 -6.18
N PHE A 270 -14.07 -14.07 -5.44
CA PHE A 270 -14.75 -15.38 -5.41
C PHE A 270 -15.91 -15.49 -6.41
N PHE A 271 -16.70 -14.44 -6.59
CA PHE A 271 -17.95 -14.50 -7.34
C PHE A 271 -17.81 -14.17 -8.83
N LEU A 272 -16.77 -13.41 -9.26
CA LEU A 272 -16.56 -13.18 -10.69
C LEU A 272 -15.94 -14.42 -11.36
N PRO A 273 -16.58 -14.97 -12.41
CA PRO A 273 -16.04 -16.06 -13.19
C PRO A 273 -14.63 -15.77 -13.70
N ARG A 274 -13.76 -16.80 -13.65
CA ARG A 274 -12.41 -16.74 -14.24
C ARG A 274 -12.45 -16.96 -15.76
N ASN A 275 -13.22 -16.14 -16.45
CA ASN A 275 -13.33 -16.17 -17.91
C ASN A 275 -12.35 -15.18 -18.54
N LYS A 276 -11.85 -15.52 -19.74
CA LYS A 276 -10.87 -14.71 -20.49
C LYS A 276 -11.53 -13.68 -21.43
N GLY A 277 -12.78 -13.32 -21.18
CA GLY A 277 -13.53 -12.42 -22.06
C GLY A 277 -13.21 -10.94 -21.83
N VAL A 278 -13.24 -10.15 -22.89
CA VAL A 278 -13.07 -8.67 -22.86
C VAL A 278 -14.08 -8.03 -21.90
N LEU A 279 -15.30 -8.55 -21.82
CA LEU A 279 -16.33 -8.08 -20.89
C LEU A 279 -15.84 -8.06 -19.43
N TYR A 280 -15.09 -9.08 -19.01
CA TYR A 280 -14.61 -9.16 -17.64
C TYR A 280 -13.49 -8.16 -17.37
N ASN A 281 -12.67 -7.82 -18.38
CA ASN A 281 -11.71 -6.74 -18.27
C ASN A 281 -12.42 -5.39 -18.10
N ILE A 282 -13.48 -5.13 -18.88
CA ILE A 282 -14.31 -3.93 -18.74
C ILE A 282 -14.92 -3.86 -17.33
N LEU A 283 -15.42 -4.97 -16.80
CA LEU A 283 -15.96 -5.03 -15.44
C LEU A 283 -14.89 -4.74 -14.38
N VAL A 284 -13.69 -5.32 -14.49
CA VAL A 284 -12.57 -5.03 -13.59
C VAL A 284 -12.25 -3.53 -13.60
N TRP A 285 -12.13 -2.92 -14.77
CA TRP A 285 -11.91 -1.48 -14.88
C TRP A 285 -13.05 -0.65 -14.29
N ALA A 286 -14.31 -0.99 -14.60
CA ALA A 286 -15.47 -0.26 -14.07
C ALA A 286 -15.49 -0.28 -12.53
N PHE A 287 -15.30 -1.46 -11.92
CA PHE A 287 -15.26 -1.58 -10.46
C PHE A 287 -14.04 -0.91 -9.84
N LEU A 288 -12.88 -0.96 -10.50
CA LEU A 288 -11.67 -0.26 -10.03
C LEU A 288 -11.87 1.25 -10.02
N LEU A 289 -12.40 1.82 -11.11
CA LEU A 289 -12.67 3.26 -11.25
C LEU A 289 -13.74 3.75 -10.28
N ILE A 290 -14.84 2.99 -10.12
CA ILE A 290 -15.88 3.31 -9.13
C ILE A 290 -15.30 3.21 -7.71
N GLY A 291 -14.49 2.18 -7.43
CA GLY A 291 -13.85 1.99 -6.13
C GLY A 291 -12.96 3.16 -5.73
N VAL A 292 -12.06 3.61 -6.61
CA VAL A 292 -11.19 4.77 -6.33
C VAL A 292 -11.97 6.09 -6.28
N GLY A 293 -13.06 6.19 -7.05
CA GLY A 293 -13.99 7.31 -6.97
C GLY A 293 -14.70 7.39 -5.61
N LEU A 294 -15.18 6.25 -5.09
CA LEU A 294 -15.79 6.14 -3.76
C LEU A 294 -14.79 6.49 -2.66
N GLN A 295 -13.57 5.96 -2.73
CA GLN A 295 -12.50 6.27 -1.77
C GLN A 295 -12.23 7.77 -1.73
N SER A 296 -11.98 8.37 -2.89
CA SER A 296 -11.72 9.81 -3.01
C SER A 296 -12.90 10.61 -2.45
N CYS A 297 -14.11 10.32 -2.91
CA CYS A 297 -15.34 10.99 -2.48
C CYS A 297 -15.49 10.97 -0.96
N PHE A 298 -15.44 9.79 -0.36
CA PHE A 298 -15.69 9.62 1.07
C PHE A 298 -14.60 10.24 1.94
N TYR A 299 -13.31 10.04 1.63
CA TYR A 299 -12.24 10.63 2.42
C TYR A 299 -12.20 12.16 2.33
N PHE A 300 -12.43 12.73 1.14
CA PHE A 300 -12.52 14.19 1.00
C PHE A 300 -13.75 14.76 1.71
N MET A 301 -14.93 14.13 1.58
CA MET A 301 -16.14 14.58 2.28
C MET A 301 -15.93 14.60 3.81
N GLU A 302 -15.32 13.55 4.36
CA GLU A 302 -15.04 13.47 5.80
C GLU A 302 -13.98 14.50 6.22
N ALA A 303 -12.90 14.66 5.45
CA ALA A 303 -11.87 15.66 5.74
C ALA A 303 -12.43 17.09 5.75
N TYR A 304 -13.30 17.43 4.81
CA TYR A 304 -13.97 18.73 4.78
C TYR A 304 -15.01 18.88 5.91
N ALA A 305 -15.76 17.82 6.25
CA ALA A 305 -16.69 17.82 7.40
C ALA A 305 -15.97 18.08 8.72
N ARG A 306 -14.79 17.49 8.91
CA ARG A 306 -13.97 17.74 10.10
C ARG A 306 -13.44 19.16 10.20
N LYS A 307 -13.23 19.85 9.08
CA LYS A 307 -12.86 21.27 9.06
C LYS A 307 -14.04 22.20 9.33
N SER A 308 -15.22 21.88 8.80
CA SER A 308 -16.41 22.73 8.90
C SER A 308 -17.16 22.59 10.24
N CYS A 309 -17.09 21.42 10.87
CA CYS A 309 -17.80 21.13 12.12
C CYS A 309 -16.93 21.42 13.35
N PRO A 310 -17.53 21.92 14.46
CA PRO A 310 -16.79 22.13 15.70
C PRO A 310 -16.17 20.81 16.19
N ALA A 311 -14.91 20.88 16.60
CA ALA A 311 -14.20 19.73 17.15
C ALA A 311 -14.54 19.53 18.63
N ASN A 312 -14.73 18.28 19.01
CA ASN A 312 -14.83 17.88 20.41
C ASN A 312 -13.66 16.95 20.70
N ASP A 313 -12.78 17.26 21.66
CA ASP A 313 -11.49 16.55 21.90
C ASP A 313 -11.64 15.14 22.50
N THR A 314 -12.78 14.49 22.27
CA THR A 314 -13.07 13.14 22.75
C THR A 314 -12.55 12.09 21.77
N PHE A 315 -12.11 10.94 22.29
CA PHE A 315 -11.72 9.79 21.46
C PHE A 315 -12.83 9.37 20.47
N TRP A 316 -14.09 9.49 20.90
CA TRP A 316 -15.27 9.20 20.08
C TRP A 316 -15.41 10.08 18.85
N ASP A 317 -14.96 11.34 18.91
CA ASP A 317 -14.98 12.24 17.77
C ASP A 317 -14.06 11.77 16.62
N LYS A 318 -12.99 11.02 16.94
CA LYS A 318 -12.11 10.41 15.93
C LYS A 318 -12.68 9.13 15.33
N LEU A 319 -13.57 8.43 16.05
CA LEU A 319 -14.20 7.17 15.62
C LEU A 319 -15.49 7.39 14.83
N VAL A 320 -16.25 8.42 15.18
CA VAL A 320 -17.55 8.70 14.55
C VAL A 320 -17.35 9.66 13.38
N PRO A 321 -17.77 9.29 12.15
CA PRO A 321 -17.61 10.14 10.99
C PRO A 321 -18.52 11.37 11.06
N ARG A 322 -17.91 12.56 10.93
CA ARG A 322 -18.65 13.83 11.00
C ARG A 322 -19.49 14.08 9.75
N SER A 323 -19.12 13.51 8.61
CA SER A 323 -19.90 13.54 7.36
C SER A 323 -21.31 12.95 7.51
N ILE A 324 -21.56 12.10 8.52
CA ILE A 324 -22.87 11.50 8.79
C ILE A 324 -23.59 12.24 9.92
N VAL A 325 -22.86 12.62 10.97
CA VAL A 325 -23.46 13.10 12.23
C VAL A 325 -23.63 14.62 12.25
N CYS A 326 -22.72 15.36 11.64
CA CYS A 326 -22.72 16.81 11.70
C CYS A 326 -23.65 17.40 10.65
N ARG A 327 -24.68 18.12 11.10
CA ARG A 327 -25.49 19.01 10.27
C ARG A 327 -25.06 20.45 10.61
N VAL A 328 -24.16 21.02 9.81
CA VAL A 328 -23.45 22.27 10.10
C VAL A 328 -24.29 23.53 10.27
N SER A 329 -25.48 23.79 9.73
CA SER A 329 -26.16 25.13 9.78
C SER A 329 -25.28 26.40 10.06
N LEU A 330 -24.44 26.92 9.13
CA LEU A 330 -23.95 28.31 9.22
C LEU A 330 -23.42 28.86 7.86
N PRO A 331 -23.40 30.21 7.67
CA PRO A 331 -23.38 30.90 6.38
C PRO A 331 -22.01 31.01 5.70
N SER A 332 -22.12 31.11 4.37
CA SER A 332 -21.16 31.47 3.32
C SER A 332 -19.71 31.82 3.68
N ALA A 333 -18.83 31.08 3.00
CA ALA A 333 -17.61 31.55 2.35
C ALA A 333 -16.49 32.15 3.22
N LYS A 334 -15.57 31.28 3.67
CA LYS A 334 -14.14 31.58 3.62
C LYS A 334 -13.43 30.47 2.86
N LEU A 335 -12.87 30.80 1.70
CA LEU A 335 -11.90 29.96 1.01
C LEU A 335 -10.74 29.72 1.98
N LEU A 336 -10.59 28.48 2.47
CA LEU A 336 -9.52 28.09 3.37
C LEU A 336 -8.66 27.05 2.66
N HIS A 337 -7.40 27.41 2.49
CA HIS A 337 -6.37 26.61 1.85
C HIS A 337 -6.22 25.25 2.55
N LEU A 338 -6.09 24.19 1.75
CA LEU A 338 -5.58 22.91 2.23
C LEU A 338 -4.07 23.04 2.35
N ASP A 339 -3.56 23.02 3.58
CA ASP A 339 -2.16 22.73 3.84
C ASP A 339 -1.93 21.25 3.50
N LEU A 340 -1.56 20.99 2.24
CA LEU A 340 -1.22 19.68 1.67
C LEU A 340 0.25 19.37 1.90
#